data_AF-A0A7C3KYP5-F1
#
_entry.id   AF-A0A7C3KYP5-F1
#
_cell.length_a   1.000
_cell.length_b   1.000
_cell.length_c   1.000
_cell.angle_alpha   90.00
_cell.angle_beta   90.00
_cell.angle_gamma   90.00
#
_symmetry.space_group_name_H-M   'P 1'
#
loop_
_entity.id
_entity.type
_entity.pdbx_description
1 polymer ?
#
loop_
_entity_poly.entity_id
_entity_poly.type
_entity_poly.pdbx_seq_one_letter_code
_entity_poly.pdbx_strand_id
1 'polypeptide(L)'
;MARALALVVLVVLVAARQAAAQTITWVGGGTAGSWVDVNNWSPARLPNAGDDVAIPGGTPSVFVPNGTHAVRSISAGRQIRVTGGSLTVAEASSLTGFVVTAGMLRLNGATTSAATTQITGGVLTGSGDITCNFNMSWTGGEIAGTGTLTLAAGTATFTGPMAASYELVIRRNLVIQTTCNFTLGTLTLRDGADVTLGAGGTLNFGTDPFIGNIIRAIEAGSMFACHGRINQTSTANMLTSISVPMQTGATARISVTGMSLGLVLAGEQYGDFEVAAGKSIGLSGGPSAIFQAGSSVFGAGRPSLSDVEFTSGTFLSTGG
;
A
#
# COMPACT_ATOMS: atom_id res chain seq x y z
N MET A 1 47.62 9.39 65.68
CA MET A 1 46.97 8.10 65.35
C MET A 1 45.98 8.35 64.23
N ALA A 2 46.32 7.91 63.01
CA ALA A 2 45.49 8.06 61.82
C ALA A 2 44.29 7.11 61.88
N ARG A 3 43.08 7.61 61.60
CA ARG A 3 41.90 6.79 61.35
C ARG A 3 41.44 7.03 59.91
N ALA A 4 41.66 6.02 59.09
CA ALA A 4 41.23 5.96 57.70
C ALA A 4 39.70 5.96 57.60
N LEU A 5 39.15 6.85 56.77
CA LEU A 5 37.76 6.80 56.33
C LEU A 5 37.73 5.98 55.03
N ALA A 6 37.20 4.76 55.10
CA ALA A 6 37.01 3.92 53.93
C ALA A 6 35.75 4.35 53.17
N LEU A 7 35.93 4.78 51.92
CA LEU A 7 34.89 5.09 50.95
C LEU A 7 34.31 3.77 50.44
N VAL A 8 33.06 3.42 50.81
CA VAL A 8 32.33 2.32 50.17
C VAL A 8 31.51 2.90 49.02
N VAL A 9 32.04 2.78 47.79
CA VAL A 9 31.27 3.02 46.56
C VAL A 9 30.54 1.73 46.24
N LEU A 10 29.23 1.70 46.50
CA LEU A 10 28.34 0.63 46.05
C LEU A 10 28.02 0.85 44.56
N VAL A 11 28.75 0.20 43.66
CA VAL A 11 28.41 0.15 42.24
C VAL A 11 27.27 -0.83 42.06
N VAL A 12 26.04 -0.32 41.89
CA VAL A 12 24.90 -1.12 41.45
C VAL A 12 25.06 -1.35 39.94
N LEU A 13 25.57 -2.51 39.56
CA LEU A 13 25.55 -3.01 38.18
C LEU A 13 24.09 -3.35 37.82
N VAL A 14 23.41 -2.43 37.15
CA VAL A 14 22.16 -2.75 36.44
C VAL A 14 22.55 -3.53 35.18
N ALA A 15 22.62 -4.86 35.30
CA ALA A 15 22.67 -5.73 34.12
C ALA A 15 21.29 -5.71 33.47
N ALA A 16 21.14 -4.93 32.39
CA ALA A 16 20.03 -5.13 31.47
C ALA A 16 20.15 -6.56 30.93
N ARG A 17 19.31 -7.48 31.42
CA ARG A 17 19.17 -8.80 30.82
C ARG A 17 18.65 -8.56 29.40
N GLN A 18 19.51 -8.71 28.39
CA GLN A 18 19.02 -8.98 27.05
C GLN A 18 18.23 -10.28 27.16
N ALA A 19 16.90 -10.18 27.16
CA ALA A 19 16.05 -11.35 27.01
C ALA A 19 16.43 -11.96 25.66
N ALA A 20 17.11 -13.12 25.70
CA ALA A 20 17.41 -13.85 24.48
C ALA A 20 16.08 -14.26 23.86
N ALA A 21 15.82 -13.80 22.63
CA ALA A 21 14.64 -14.21 21.90
C ALA A 21 14.61 -15.73 21.78
N GLN A 22 13.50 -16.35 22.15
CA GLN A 22 13.31 -17.78 21.98
C GLN A 22 12.66 -18.04 20.63
N THR A 23 13.18 -19.01 19.89
CA THR A 23 12.54 -19.47 18.66
C THR A 23 11.37 -20.38 19.02
N ILE A 24 10.16 -20.00 18.58
CA ILE A 24 8.95 -20.83 18.66
C ILE A 24 8.60 -21.32 17.27
N THR A 25 8.67 -22.64 17.09
CA THR A 25 8.57 -23.27 15.77
C THR A 25 7.20 -23.91 15.58
N TRP A 26 6.58 -23.66 14.44
CA TRP A 26 5.37 -24.35 14.03
C TRP A 26 5.64 -25.81 13.68
N VAL A 27 4.93 -26.73 14.34
CA VAL A 27 4.98 -28.18 14.10
C VAL A 27 3.68 -28.74 13.54
N GLY A 28 2.56 -28.01 13.67
CA GLY A 28 1.28 -28.44 13.10
C GLY A 28 0.69 -29.71 13.74
N GLY A 29 1.01 -30.00 15.00
CA GLY A 29 0.58 -31.21 15.71
C GLY A 29 -0.80 -31.14 16.38
N GLY A 30 -1.46 -29.98 16.33
CA GLY A 30 -2.78 -29.75 16.90
C GLY A 30 -3.87 -29.56 15.85
N THR A 31 -4.87 -28.73 16.18
CA THR A 31 -5.94 -28.30 15.28
C THR A 31 -5.34 -27.68 14.03
N ALA A 32 -5.61 -28.28 12.87
CA ALA A 32 -4.98 -27.94 11.61
C ALA A 32 -5.01 -26.44 11.31
N GLY A 33 -3.83 -25.81 11.26
CA GLY A 33 -3.65 -24.40 10.90
C GLY A 33 -3.99 -23.38 11.99
N SER A 34 -4.47 -23.76 13.17
CA SER A 34 -4.87 -22.81 14.20
C SER A 34 -3.67 -22.22 14.97
N TRP A 35 -3.45 -20.90 14.88
CA TRP A 35 -2.40 -20.20 15.66
C TRP A 35 -2.58 -20.40 17.17
N VAL A 36 -3.82 -20.51 17.64
CA VAL A 36 -4.15 -20.53 19.07
C VAL A 36 -4.12 -21.92 19.71
N ASP A 37 -3.76 -22.96 18.95
CA ASP A 37 -3.55 -24.30 19.50
C ASP A 37 -2.09 -24.48 19.91
N VAL A 38 -1.84 -24.67 21.21
CA VAL A 38 -0.49 -24.84 21.77
C VAL A 38 0.24 -26.06 21.19
N ASN A 39 -0.49 -27.08 20.71
CA ASN A 39 0.10 -28.28 20.13
C ASN A 39 0.61 -28.06 18.69
N ASN A 40 0.30 -26.91 18.09
CA ASN A 40 0.89 -26.51 16.82
C ASN A 40 2.29 -25.90 16.97
N TRP A 41 2.77 -25.69 18.20
CA TRP A 41 4.02 -24.99 18.49
C TRP A 41 5.02 -25.87 19.25
N SER A 42 6.30 -25.62 19.02
CA SER A 42 7.41 -26.21 19.75
C SER A 42 8.36 -25.11 20.24
N PRO A 43 8.64 -25.02 21.56
CA PRO A 43 8.00 -25.76 22.65
C PRO A 43 6.47 -25.52 22.70
N ALA A 44 5.73 -26.44 23.32
CA ALA A 44 4.26 -26.48 23.34
C ALA A 44 3.62 -25.33 24.15
N ARG A 45 3.72 -24.12 23.62
CA ARG A 45 3.11 -22.89 24.11
C ARG A 45 2.84 -21.93 22.96
N LEU A 46 1.94 -20.98 23.15
CA LEU A 46 1.76 -19.91 22.17
C LEU A 46 2.97 -18.98 22.15
N PRO A 47 3.36 -18.44 20.98
CA PRO A 47 4.30 -17.33 20.87
C PRO A 47 3.83 -16.09 21.66
N ASN A 48 4.78 -15.35 22.22
CA ASN A 48 4.57 -14.06 22.88
C ASN A 48 5.53 -13.00 22.31
N ALA A 49 5.39 -11.76 22.78
CA ALA A 49 6.07 -10.58 22.20
C ALA A 49 7.61 -10.67 22.15
N GLY A 50 8.24 -11.52 22.97
CA GLY A 50 9.68 -11.72 22.97
C GLY A 50 10.19 -12.80 22.01
N ASP A 51 9.30 -13.51 21.32
CA ASP A 51 9.64 -14.71 20.55
C ASP A 51 9.88 -14.44 19.07
N ASP A 52 10.84 -15.16 18.50
CA ASP A 52 10.99 -15.30 17.05
C ASP A 52 10.18 -16.50 16.58
N VAL A 53 9.22 -16.27 15.69
CA VAL A 53 8.36 -17.32 15.18
C VAL A 53 8.92 -17.88 13.87
N ALA A 54 9.15 -19.19 13.83
CA ALA A 54 9.54 -19.92 12.64
C ALA A 54 8.40 -20.83 12.18
N ILE A 55 7.89 -20.61 10.97
CA ILE A 55 6.83 -21.42 10.37
C ILE A 55 7.38 -22.05 9.09
N PRO A 56 7.79 -23.33 9.11
CA PRO A 56 8.28 -23.99 7.90
C PRO A 56 7.19 -24.09 6.83
N GLY A 57 7.60 -24.20 5.56
CA GLY A 57 6.68 -24.38 4.45
C GLY A 57 5.75 -25.60 4.60
N GLY A 58 4.64 -25.58 3.87
CA GLY A 58 3.67 -26.68 3.84
C GLY A 58 2.22 -26.22 3.92
N THR A 59 1.33 -27.17 4.16
CA THR A 59 -0.12 -26.95 4.30
C THR A 59 -0.61 -27.44 5.66
N PRO A 60 -1.79 -26.96 6.13
CA PRO A 60 -2.55 -25.81 5.61
C PRO A 60 -1.88 -24.47 5.96
N SER A 61 -2.51 -23.36 5.55
CA SER A 61 -2.17 -22.02 6.04
C SER A 61 -2.38 -21.90 7.56
N VAL A 62 -1.68 -20.94 8.18
CA VAL A 62 -1.81 -20.66 9.61
C VAL A 62 -2.80 -19.52 9.79
N PHE A 63 -3.88 -19.70 10.55
CA PHE A 63 -4.89 -18.69 10.79
C PHE A 63 -4.95 -18.23 12.25
N VAL A 64 -5.25 -16.94 12.45
CA VAL A 64 -5.41 -16.27 13.74
C VAL A 64 -6.91 -15.96 13.93
N PRO A 65 -7.69 -16.87 14.53
CA PRO A 65 -9.15 -16.77 14.58
C PRO A 65 -9.66 -15.77 15.62
N ASN A 66 -8.93 -15.60 16.72
CA ASN A 66 -9.34 -14.81 17.87
C ASN A 66 -8.12 -14.49 18.76
N GLY A 67 -8.35 -13.75 19.83
CA GLY A 67 -7.32 -13.37 20.80
C GLY A 67 -6.45 -12.22 20.32
N THR A 68 -5.55 -11.79 21.21
CA THR A 68 -4.54 -10.76 20.94
C THR A 68 -3.16 -11.38 21.06
N HIS A 69 -2.44 -11.42 19.95
CA HIS A 69 -1.14 -12.05 19.84
C HIS A 69 -0.09 -11.01 19.50
N ALA A 70 1.10 -11.20 20.05
CA ALA A 70 2.26 -10.38 19.73
C ALA A 70 3.48 -11.30 19.65
N VAL A 71 4.39 -10.99 18.72
CA VAL A 71 5.66 -11.69 18.52
C VAL A 71 6.75 -10.70 18.17
N ARG A 72 8.00 -11.09 18.38
CA ARG A 72 9.15 -10.27 18.01
C ARG A 72 9.28 -10.24 16.50
N SER A 73 9.48 -11.40 15.87
CA SER A 73 9.61 -11.53 14.41
C SER A 73 8.89 -12.79 13.89
N ILE A 74 8.64 -12.85 12.58
CA ILE A 74 8.11 -14.02 11.90
C ILE A 74 8.93 -14.33 10.65
N SER A 75 9.39 -15.58 10.54
CA SER A 75 9.78 -16.19 9.28
C SER A 75 8.75 -17.26 8.90
N ALA A 76 7.92 -17.00 7.90
CA ALA A 76 6.82 -17.88 7.52
C ALA A 76 6.91 -18.39 6.07
N GLY A 77 7.14 -19.69 5.94
CA GLY A 77 6.99 -20.48 4.71
C GLY A 77 5.54 -20.84 4.37
N ARG A 78 4.57 -20.43 5.21
CA ARG A 78 3.12 -20.62 5.00
C ARG A 78 2.43 -19.27 4.95
N GLN A 79 1.25 -19.22 4.33
CA GLN A 79 0.41 -18.03 4.38
C GLN A 79 -0.15 -17.83 5.80
N ILE A 80 -0.05 -16.61 6.31
CA ILE A 80 -0.69 -16.18 7.57
C ILE A 80 -2.07 -15.60 7.26
N ARG A 81 -3.11 -16.03 7.96
CA ARG A 81 -4.49 -15.56 7.75
C ARG A 81 -5.04 -14.97 9.04
N VAL A 82 -5.27 -13.67 9.09
CA VAL A 82 -5.97 -13.04 10.22
C VAL A 82 -7.47 -13.04 9.91
N THR A 83 -8.21 -13.86 10.65
CA THR A 83 -9.64 -14.13 10.38
C THR A 83 -10.57 -13.63 11.48
N GLY A 84 -10.03 -13.04 12.55
CA GLY A 84 -10.83 -12.44 13.63
C GLY A 84 -10.00 -11.94 14.81
N GLY A 85 -8.83 -12.52 15.08
CA GLY A 85 -7.93 -12.06 16.16
C GLY A 85 -7.06 -10.87 15.76
N SER A 86 -6.11 -10.52 16.64
CA SER A 86 -5.04 -9.58 16.32
C SER A 86 -3.66 -10.22 16.42
N LEU A 87 -2.77 -9.87 15.50
CA LEU A 87 -1.37 -10.29 15.49
C LEU A 87 -0.47 -9.06 15.31
N THR A 88 0.35 -8.77 16.31
CA THR A 88 1.39 -7.74 16.25
C THR A 88 2.76 -8.37 16.04
N VAL A 89 3.52 -7.84 15.08
CA VAL A 89 4.90 -8.24 14.82
C VAL A 89 5.78 -7.01 15.03
N ALA A 90 6.72 -7.09 15.97
CA ALA A 90 7.51 -5.94 16.41
C ALA A 90 8.65 -5.58 15.45
N GLU A 91 9.35 -6.60 14.95
CA GLU A 91 10.61 -6.50 14.22
C GLU A 91 10.48 -7.02 12.78
N ALA A 92 11.55 -6.81 12.01
CA ALA A 92 11.59 -7.20 10.60
C ALA A 92 11.24 -8.68 10.39
N SER A 93 10.45 -8.97 9.36
CA SER A 93 9.84 -10.28 9.15
C SER A 93 9.72 -10.63 7.67
N SER A 94 9.69 -11.93 7.38
CA SER A 94 9.54 -12.47 6.02
C SER A 94 8.35 -13.41 6.00
N LEU A 95 7.32 -13.08 5.21
CA LEU A 95 6.12 -13.89 5.07
C LEU A 95 6.06 -14.46 3.66
N THR A 96 5.59 -15.68 3.50
CA THR A 96 5.25 -16.18 2.16
C THR A 96 4.10 -15.35 1.61
N GLY A 97 3.05 -15.15 2.37
CA GLY A 97 1.97 -14.21 2.06
C GLY A 97 1.08 -14.03 3.28
N PHE A 98 0.15 -13.09 3.21
CA PHE A 98 -0.83 -12.92 4.27
C PHE A 98 -2.22 -12.58 3.73
N VAL A 99 -3.24 -12.99 4.48
CA VAL A 99 -4.64 -12.67 4.22
C VAL A 99 -5.22 -12.00 5.46
N VAL A 100 -5.89 -10.86 5.30
CA VAL A 100 -6.68 -10.24 6.36
C VAL A 100 -8.14 -10.21 5.90
N THR A 101 -8.97 -11.01 6.55
CA THR A 101 -10.43 -11.04 6.29
C THR A 101 -11.22 -10.35 7.40
N ALA A 102 -10.67 -10.34 8.61
CA ALA A 102 -11.21 -9.63 9.77
C ALA A 102 -10.08 -9.45 10.80
N GLY A 103 -10.36 -8.78 11.92
CA GLY A 103 -9.35 -8.55 12.95
C GLY A 103 -8.25 -7.58 12.52
N MET A 104 -7.05 -7.72 13.09
CA MET A 104 -5.94 -6.78 12.88
C MET A 104 -4.61 -7.50 12.66
N LEU A 105 -3.92 -7.19 11.57
CA LEU A 105 -2.52 -7.51 11.37
C LEU A 105 -1.69 -6.23 11.53
N ARG A 106 -0.81 -6.18 12.53
CA ARG A 106 0.07 -5.04 12.78
C ARG A 106 1.53 -5.41 12.56
N LEU A 107 2.17 -4.80 11.58
CA LEU A 107 3.56 -5.03 11.18
C LEU A 107 4.39 -3.78 11.52
N ASN A 108 5.04 -3.76 12.69
CA ASN A 108 5.84 -2.61 13.12
C ASN A 108 7.27 -2.65 12.56
N GLY A 109 7.78 -3.83 12.23
CA GLY A 109 9.05 -4.01 11.53
C GLY A 109 8.86 -4.21 10.03
N ALA A 110 9.91 -3.90 9.27
CA ALA A 110 9.91 -4.06 7.82
C ALA A 110 9.55 -5.49 7.42
N THR A 111 8.51 -5.65 6.60
CA THR A 111 7.96 -6.95 6.25
C THR A 111 7.92 -7.15 4.74
N THR A 112 8.42 -8.29 4.28
CA THR A 112 8.30 -8.70 2.88
C THR A 112 7.28 -9.83 2.74
N SER A 113 6.51 -9.82 1.64
CA SER A 113 5.75 -10.97 1.18
C SER A 113 6.26 -11.46 -0.18
N ALA A 114 6.37 -12.79 -0.35
CA ALA A 114 6.92 -13.43 -1.55
C ALA A 114 5.84 -14.06 -2.47
N ALA A 115 4.60 -14.10 -2.02
CA ALA A 115 3.44 -14.69 -2.66
C ALA A 115 2.18 -13.84 -2.38
N THR A 116 1.02 -14.34 -2.83
CA THR A 116 -0.21 -13.56 -2.84
C THR A 116 -0.59 -13.02 -1.47
N THR A 117 -0.81 -11.71 -1.42
CA THR A 117 -1.34 -10.97 -0.27
C THR A 117 -2.78 -10.55 -0.55
N GLN A 118 -3.69 -10.73 0.41
CA GLN A 118 -5.10 -10.38 0.23
C GLN A 118 -5.65 -9.62 1.43
N ILE A 119 -6.30 -8.50 1.20
CA ILE A 119 -7.06 -7.78 2.22
C ILE A 119 -8.51 -7.73 1.74
N THR A 120 -9.39 -8.43 2.44
CA THR A 120 -10.82 -8.48 2.12
C THR A 120 -11.68 -7.88 3.23
N GLY A 121 -11.09 -7.63 4.39
CA GLY A 121 -11.70 -7.01 5.56
C GLY A 121 -10.64 -6.74 6.63
N GLY A 122 -11.07 -6.39 7.84
CA GLY A 122 -10.16 -6.10 8.96
C GLY A 122 -9.22 -4.91 8.72
N VAL A 123 -8.12 -4.87 9.46
CA VAL A 123 -7.14 -3.78 9.44
C VAL A 123 -5.73 -4.32 9.25
N LEU A 124 -5.03 -3.86 8.21
CA LEU A 124 -3.57 -3.97 8.08
C LEU A 124 -2.94 -2.68 8.57
N THR A 125 -2.06 -2.73 9.57
CA THR A 125 -1.45 -1.52 10.17
C THR A 125 0.00 -1.74 10.59
N GLY A 126 0.60 -0.76 11.26
CA GLY A 126 1.94 -0.80 11.82
C GLY A 126 2.89 0.22 11.19
N SER A 127 3.99 0.48 11.89
CA SER A 127 5.00 1.47 11.51
C SER A 127 6.00 0.95 10.47
N GLY A 128 6.08 -0.36 10.25
CA GLY A 128 7.06 -0.97 9.37
C GLY A 128 6.66 -0.84 7.91
N ASP A 129 7.65 -0.71 7.03
CA ASP A 129 7.42 -0.80 5.60
C ASP A 129 6.96 -2.22 5.22
N ILE A 130 6.03 -2.31 4.27
CA ILE A 130 5.48 -3.57 3.78
C ILE A 130 5.77 -3.65 2.29
N THR A 131 6.51 -4.67 1.86
CA THR A 131 6.84 -4.88 0.44
C THR A 131 6.18 -6.16 -0.07
N CYS A 132 5.21 -6.01 -0.95
CA CYS A 132 4.57 -7.11 -1.66
C CYS A 132 5.35 -7.42 -2.94
N ASN A 133 6.09 -8.54 -2.98
CA ASN A 133 6.88 -8.98 -4.14
C ASN A 133 6.11 -9.92 -5.08
N PHE A 134 4.80 -9.99 -4.94
CA PHE A 134 3.91 -10.77 -5.78
C PHE A 134 2.52 -10.13 -5.79
N ASN A 135 1.53 -10.86 -6.30
CA ASN A 135 0.17 -10.38 -6.43
C ASN A 135 -0.42 -9.84 -5.12
N MET A 136 -1.12 -8.71 -5.21
CA MET A 136 -1.91 -8.16 -4.12
C MET A 136 -3.36 -7.99 -4.56
N SER A 137 -4.30 -8.49 -3.77
CA SER A 137 -5.73 -8.22 -3.97
C SER A 137 -6.27 -7.44 -2.77
N TRP A 138 -6.89 -6.30 -3.05
CA TRP A 138 -7.54 -5.50 -2.01
C TRP A 138 -9.00 -5.28 -2.37
N THR A 139 -9.89 -5.89 -1.58
CA THR A 139 -11.34 -5.88 -1.85
C THR A 139 -12.18 -5.29 -0.71
N GLY A 140 -11.55 -4.89 0.39
CA GLY A 140 -12.22 -4.39 1.58
C GLY A 140 -11.27 -4.26 2.76
N GLY A 141 -11.78 -3.80 3.90
CA GLY A 141 -10.96 -3.48 5.06
C GLY A 141 -10.18 -2.18 4.90
N GLU A 142 -9.31 -1.91 5.87
CA GLU A 142 -8.50 -0.69 5.95
C GLU A 142 -7.01 -1.02 5.93
N ILE A 143 -6.24 -0.23 5.18
CA ILE A 143 -4.78 -0.26 5.21
C ILE A 143 -4.29 1.04 5.85
N ALA A 144 -3.66 0.93 7.02
CA ALA A 144 -3.22 2.06 7.83
C ALA A 144 -1.78 1.89 8.32
N GLY A 145 -1.33 2.81 9.17
CA GLY A 145 0.01 2.82 9.75
C GLY A 145 0.91 3.88 9.11
N THR A 146 2.11 4.04 9.63
CA THR A 146 3.00 5.14 9.24
C THR A 146 4.09 4.74 8.25
N GLY A 147 4.35 3.44 8.06
CA GLY A 147 5.32 2.97 7.07
C GLY A 147 4.74 2.99 5.65
N THR A 148 5.56 2.67 4.66
CA THR A 148 5.15 2.60 3.25
C THR A 148 4.68 1.20 2.86
N LEU A 149 3.55 1.10 2.15
CA LEU A 149 3.17 -0.11 1.42
C LEU A 149 3.71 -0.03 -0.01
N THR A 150 4.59 -0.96 -0.38
CA THR A 150 5.19 -1.05 -1.72
C THR A 150 4.66 -2.29 -2.45
N LEU A 151 4.02 -2.07 -3.60
CA LEU A 151 3.66 -3.11 -4.57
C LEU A 151 4.85 -3.28 -5.52
N ALA A 152 5.79 -4.14 -5.16
CA ALA A 152 7.08 -4.24 -5.83
C ALA A 152 7.03 -5.07 -7.12
N ALA A 153 6.24 -6.15 -7.13
CA ALA A 153 6.16 -7.07 -8.26
C ALA A 153 4.81 -7.81 -8.29
N GLY A 154 4.59 -8.64 -9.33
CA GLY A 154 3.32 -9.30 -9.58
C GLY A 154 2.25 -8.32 -10.08
N THR A 155 0.97 -8.67 -9.96
CA THR A 155 -0.14 -7.78 -10.32
C THR A 155 -0.97 -7.44 -9.10
N ALA A 156 -1.22 -6.15 -8.90
CA ALA A 156 -2.17 -5.68 -7.91
C ALA A 156 -3.56 -5.49 -8.53
N THR A 157 -4.59 -5.84 -7.77
CA THR A 157 -5.99 -5.62 -8.16
C THR A 157 -6.74 -4.99 -6.99
N PHE A 158 -7.26 -3.79 -7.22
CA PHE A 158 -8.08 -3.03 -6.28
C PHE A 158 -9.53 -3.07 -6.75
N THR A 159 -10.40 -3.53 -5.86
CA THR A 159 -11.84 -3.72 -6.11
C THR A 159 -12.59 -3.24 -4.88
N GLY A 160 -13.04 -1.99 -4.86
CA GLY A 160 -13.86 -1.47 -3.76
C GLY A 160 -15.07 -2.37 -3.47
N PRO A 161 -15.51 -2.48 -2.20
CA PRO A 161 -16.64 -3.32 -1.85
C PRO A 161 -17.92 -2.79 -2.50
N MET A 162 -18.86 -3.67 -2.89
CA MET A 162 -20.21 -3.28 -3.30
C MET A 162 -21.04 -2.86 -2.07
N ALA A 163 -20.63 -1.77 -1.42
CA ALA A 163 -21.26 -1.15 -0.27
C ALA A 163 -21.58 0.32 -0.60
N ALA A 164 -22.33 0.99 0.28
CA ALA A 164 -22.83 2.35 0.01
C ALA A 164 -21.76 3.39 -0.35
N SER A 165 -20.50 3.20 0.06
CA SER A 165 -19.39 4.11 -0.23
C SER A 165 -18.45 3.65 -1.35
N TYR A 166 -18.41 2.37 -1.72
CA TYR A 166 -17.45 1.80 -2.68
C TYR A 166 -15.97 2.11 -2.40
N GLU A 167 -15.59 2.33 -1.13
CA GLU A 167 -14.26 2.85 -0.78
C GLU A 167 -13.27 1.77 -0.32
N LEU A 168 -12.05 1.85 -0.86
CA LEU A 168 -10.84 1.29 -0.24
C LEU A 168 -10.13 2.43 0.48
N VAL A 169 -9.95 2.32 1.80
CA VAL A 169 -9.37 3.41 2.62
C VAL A 169 -7.92 3.11 2.92
N ILE A 170 -7.04 4.04 2.52
CA ILE A 170 -5.62 3.99 2.84
C ILE A 170 -5.21 5.19 3.70
N ARG A 171 -4.50 4.91 4.79
CA ARG A 171 -3.95 5.88 5.76
C ARG A 171 -2.44 5.78 5.90
N ARG A 172 -1.79 5.25 4.86
CA ARG A 172 -0.34 5.08 4.78
C ARG A 172 0.14 5.31 3.36
N ASN A 173 1.41 5.65 3.20
CA ASN A 173 1.96 5.88 1.87
C ASN A 173 1.93 4.61 1.02
N LEU A 174 1.55 4.75 -0.25
CA LEU A 174 1.47 3.68 -1.23
C LEU A 174 2.44 3.93 -2.37
N VAL A 175 3.34 2.98 -2.60
CA VAL A 175 4.25 2.97 -3.74
C VAL A 175 3.89 1.83 -4.67
N ILE A 176 3.67 2.13 -5.94
CA ILE A 176 3.30 1.16 -6.97
C ILE A 176 4.45 1.07 -7.97
N GLN A 177 5.20 -0.02 -7.93
CA GLN A 177 6.31 -0.32 -8.86
C GLN A 177 5.91 -1.36 -9.91
N THR A 178 4.68 -1.85 -9.85
CA THR A 178 4.14 -2.88 -10.74
C THR A 178 2.81 -2.47 -11.37
N THR A 179 2.16 -3.37 -12.10
CA THR A 179 0.80 -3.15 -12.61
C THR A 179 -0.23 -3.23 -11.48
N CYS A 180 -1.03 -2.19 -11.33
CA CYS A 180 -2.19 -2.13 -10.45
C CYS A 180 -3.46 -1.83 -11.25
N ASN A 181 -4.43 -2.74 -11.19
CA ASN A 181 -5.71 -2.61 -11.88
C ASN A 181 -6.78 -2.15 -10.90
N PHE A 182 -7.39 -1.01 -11.18
CA PHE A 182 -8.61 -0.56 -10.52
C PHE A 182 -9.81 -1.11 -11.28
N THR A 183 -10.60 -1.92 -10.59
CA THR A 183 -11.69 -2.68 -11.22
C THR A 183 -13.08 -2.28 -10.73
N LEU A 184 -13.18 -1.74 -9.51
CA LEU A 184 -14.39 -1.24 -8.89
C LEU A 184 -14.02 -0.23 -7.78
N GLY A 185 -14.85 0.78 -7.57
CA GLY A 185 -14.77 1.68 -6.41
C GLY A 185 -13.61 2.68 -6.39
N THR A 186 -13.51 3.42 -5.27
CA THR A 186 -12.57 4.54 -5.09
C THR A 186 -11.48 4.20 -4.07
N LEU A 187 -10.22 4.47 -4.41
CA LEU A 187 -9.15 4.57 -3.41
C LEU A 187 -9.23 5.94 -2.72
N THR A 188 -9.49 5.91 -1.41
CA THR A 188 -9.61 7.09 -0.58
C THR A 188 -8.41 7.22 0.33
N LEU A 189 -7.66 8.30 0.14
CA LEU A 189 -6.52 8.70 0.96
C LEU A 189 -7.01 9.49 2.17
N ARG A 190 -6.46 9.15 3.34
CA ARG A 190 -6.73 9.80 4.62
C ARG A 190 -5.42 9.97 5.39
N ASP A 191 -5.45 10.82 6.42
CA ASP A 191 -4.33 11.05 7.34
C ASP A 191 -3.03 11.46 6.61
N GLY A 192 -3.15 12.21 5.52
CA GLY A 192 -2.00 12.67 4.73
C GLY A 192 -1.29 11.57 3.94
N ALA A 193 -1.93 10.42 3.69
CA ALA A 193 -1.36 9.37 2.85
C ALA A 193 -1.07 9.85 1.43
N ASP A 194 0.12 9.51 0.91
CA ASP A 194 0.52 9.80 -0.46
C ASP A 194 0.48 8.55 -1.35
N VAL A 195 0.31 8.77 -2.66
CA VAL A 195 0.50 7.75 -3.69
C VAL A 195 1.71 8.11 -4.55
N THR A 196 2.60 7.15 -4.76
CA THR A 196 3.65 7.22 -5.78
C THR A 196 3.48 6.10 -6.77
N LEU A 197 3.26 6.45 -8.04
CA LEU A 197 3.43 5.52 -9.14
C LEU A 197 4.88 5.61 -9.62
N GLY A 198 5.69 4.60 -9.33
CA GLY A 198 7.08 4.55 -9.74
C GLY A 198 7.23 4.38 -11.25
N ALA A 199 8.43 4.61 -11.79
CA ALA A 199 8.70 4.54 -13.24
C ALA A 199 8.44 3.14 -13.85
N GLY A 200 8.57 2.07 -13.05
CA GLY A 200 8.18 0.70 -13.45
C GLY A 200 6.68 0.39 -13.28
N GLY A 201 5.94 1.25 -12.58
CA GLY A 201 4.54 1.05 -12.24
C GLY A 201 3.59 1.39 -13.39
N THR A 202 2.47 0.68 -13.43
CA THR A 202 1.35 0.95 -14.33
C THR A 202 0.04 0.96 -13.56
N LEU A 203 -0.77 2.01 -13.69
CA LEU A 203 -2.16 2.05 -13.23
C LEU A 203 -3.10 1.86 -14.40
N ASN A 204 -4.02 0.91 -14.28
CA ASN A 204 -5.07 0.69 -15.27
C ASN A 204 -6.44 1.00 -14.68
N PHE A 205 -7.24 1.77 -15.41
CA PHE A 205 -8.65 2.06 -15.12
C PHE A 205 -9.51 1.37 -16.17
N GLY A 206 -10.08 0.21 -15.86
CA GLY A 206 -10.48 -0.75 -16.89
C GLY A 206 -11.95 -1.13 -17.02
N THR A 207 -12.77 -1.10 -15.96
CA THR A 207 -14.02 -1.90 -16.00
C THR A 207 -15.24 -1.35 -15.26
N ASP A 208 -15.16 -0.25 -14.51
CA ASP A 208 -16.28 0.15 -13.64
C ASP A 208 -17.19 1.22 -14.29
N PRO A 209 -18.48 0.94 -14.55
CA PRO A 209 -19.46 1.93 -15.03
C PRO A 209 -19.82 3.04 -14.01
N PHE A 210 -19.37 2.96 -12.75
CA PHE A 210 -19.90 3.79 -11.65
C PHE A 210 -18.96 4.85 -11.06
N ILE A 211 -17.78 5.12 -11.62
CA ILE A 211 -16.83 6.00 -10.91
C ILE A 211 -16.76 7.41 -11.50
N GLY A 212 -17.08 8.37 -10.62
CA GLY A 212 -16.61 9.76 -10.70
C GLY A 212 -15.13 9.86 -10.35
N ASN A 213 -14.75 9.61 -9.08
CA ASN A 213 -13.36 9.72 -8.60
C ASN A 213 -12.73 8.34 -8.32
N ILE A 214 -11.66 7.95 -9.03
CA ILE A 214 -10.93 6.69 -8.77
C ILE A 214 -9.97 6.85 -7.59
N ILE A 215 -9.30 7.99 -7.51
CA ILE A 215 -8.40 8.31 -6.40
C ILE A 215 -8.82 9.69 -5.88
N ARG A 216 -9.05 9.77 -4.57
CA ARG A 216 -9.40 11.02 -3.88
C ARG A 216 -8.75 11.11 -2.51
N ALA A 217 -8.64 12.32 -2.00
CA ALA A 217 -8.33 12.57 -0.59
C ALA A 217 -9.53 13.22 0.09
N ILE A 218 -9.77 12.91 1.36
CA ILE A 218 -10.82 13.56 2.17
C ILE A 218 -10.29 14.80 2.90
N GLU A 219 -8.98 14.86 3.09
CA GLU A 219 -8.29 15.94 3.81
C GLU A 219 -7.21 16.53 2.89
N ALA A 220 -6.82 17.78 3.16
CA ALA A 220 -5.69 18.39 2.48
C ALA A 220 -4.37 17.73 2.92
N GLY A 221 -3.38 17.70 2.03
CA GLY A 221 -2.03 17.24 2.33
C GLY A 221 -1.59 16.00 1.54
N SER A 222 -2.53 15.18 1.06
CA SER A 222 -2.22 14.05 0.17
C SER A 222 -1.80 14.53 -1.21
N MET A 223 -0.76 13.89 -1.75
CA MET A 223 -0.23 14.08 -3.09
C MET A 223 -0.22 12.76 -3.88
N PHE A 224 -0.29 12.89 -5.20
CA PHE A 224 0.00 11.80 -6.12
C PHE A 224 1.22 12.17 -6.98
N ALA A 225 2.35 11.51 -6.76
CA ALA A 225 3.51 11.55 -7.66
C ALA A 225 3.43 10.45 -8.73
N CYS A 226 3.32 10.84 -10.00
CA CYS A 226 3.26 9.92 -11.15
C CYS A 226 4.58 9.93 -11.94
N HIS A 227 5.32 8.84 -11.90
CA HIS A 227 6.52 8.62 -12.72
C HIS A 227 6.33 7.47 -13.72
N GLY A 228 5.28 6.67 -13.55
CA GLY A 228 4.98 5.50 -14.39
C GLY A 228 3.91 5.76 -15.44
N ARG A 229 3.15 4.70 -15.75
CA ARG A 229 2.09 4.73 -16.77
C ARG A 229 0.70 4.77 -16.14
N ILE A 230 -0.15 5.69 -16.59
CA ILE A 230 -1.59 5.65 -16.31
C ILE A 230 -2.31 5.32 -17.61
N ASN A 231 -3.07 4.24 -17.63
CA ASN A 231 -3.90 3.82 -18.76
C ASN A 231 -5.38 3.96 -18.39
N GLN A 232 -6.03 4.94 -18.98
CA GLN A 232 -7.48 5.05 -18.96
C GLN A 232 -8.04 4.30 -20.18
N THR A 233 -8.60 3.11 -19.94
CA THR A 233 -9.19 2.25 -20.99
C THR A 233 -10.69 1.98 -20.75
N SER A 234 -11.25 2.42 -19.63
CA SER A 234 -12.65 2.21 -19.27
C SER A 234 -13.59 2.80 -20.30
N THR A 235 -14.66 2.09 -20.63
CA THR A 235 -15.74 2.58 -21.51
C THR A 235 -16.96 3.07 -20.72
N ALA A 236 -16.81 3.25 -19.41
CA ALA A 236 -17.85 3.67 -18.47
C ALA A 236 -18.49 5.03 -18.79
N ASN A 237 -19.79 5.18 -18.59
CA ASN A 237 -20.53 6.37 -19.02
C ASN A 237 -20.30 7.64 -18.16
N MET A 238 -19.45 7.60 -17.13
CA MET A 238 -19.15 8.74 -16.26
C MET A 238 -17.68 9.18 -16.40
N LEU A 239 -17.44 10.49 -16.19
CA LEU A 239 -16.10 11.05 -16.12
C LEU A 239 -15.32 10.32 -15.02
N THR A 240 -14.18 9.75 -15.39
CA THR A 240 -13.23 9.23 -14.41
C THR A 240 -12.29 10.34 -13.99
N SER A 241 -12.01 10.50 -12.70
CA SER A 241 -11.03 11.49 -12.21
C SER A 241 -10.07 10.96 -11.15
N ILE A 242 -8.90 11.59 -11.12
CA ILE A 242 -7.98 11.61 -9.98
C ILE A 242 -8.11 13.01 -9.37
N SER A 243 -8.70 13.08 -8.17
CA SER A 243 -8.98 14.32 -7.46
C SER A 243 -8.06 14.50 -6.25
N VAL A 244 -6.80 14.14 -6.45
CA VAL A 244 -5.69 14.39 -5.53
C VAL A 244 -4.69 15.23 -6.30
N PRO A 245 -4.14 16.30 -5.73
CA PRO A 245 -3.09 17.07 -6.38
C PRO A 245 -1.96 16.17 -6.91
N MET A 246 -1.69 16.27 -8.20
CA MET A 246 -0.79 15.36 -8.91
C MET A 246 0.43 16.08 -9.50
N GLN A 247 1.59 15.47 -9.34
CA GLN A 247 2.84 15.85 -10.02
C GLN A 247 3.25 14.73 -10.97
N THR A 248 3.62 15.08 -12.20
CA THR A 248 4.14 14.12 -13.17
C THR A 248 5.65 14.28 -13.38
N GLY A 249 6.39 13.17 -13.32
CA GLY A 249 7.82 13.13 -13.58
C GLY A 249 8.17 12.90 -15.05
N ALA A 250 9.44 13.03 -15.41
CA ALA A 250 9.91 12.97 -16.82
C ALA A 250 9.58 11.65 -17.55
N THR A 251 9.43 10.55 -16.81
CA THR A 251 9.06 9.24 -17.36
C THR A 251 7.55 8.98 -17.37
N ALA A 252 6.75 9.92 -16.83
CA ALA A 252 5.31 9.77 -16.77
C ALA A 252 4.71 9.66 -18.18
N ARG A 253 3.75 8.74 -18.31
CA ARG A 253 2.97 8.52 -19.52
C ARG A 253 1.51 8.32 -19.15
N ILE A 254 0.65 9.24 -19.54
CA ILE A 254 -0.79 9.19 -19.26
C ILE A 254 -1.51 9.00 -20.59
N SER A 255 -2.16 7.86 -20.78
CA SER A 255 -2.85 7.50 -22.01
C SER A 255 -4.35 7.41 -21.79
N VAL A 256 -5.10 8.15 -22.60
CA VAL A 256 -6.57 8.15 -22.58
C VAL A 256 -7.09 7.56 -23.88
N THR A 257 -7.43 6.27 -23.81
CA THR A 257 -8.00 5.50 -24.94
C THR A 257 -9.45 5.09 -24.68
N GLY A 258 -9.86 5.07 -23.42
CA GLY A 258 -11.23 4.88 -22.95
C GLY A 258 -11.98 6.20 -22.82
N MET A 259 -12.74 6.34 -21.74
CA MET A 259 -13.55 7.51 -21.42
C MET A 259 -12.73 8.66 -20.89
N SER A 260 -13.36 9.83 -20.78
CA SER A 260 -12.71 11.06 -20.34
C SER A 260 -12.03 10.89 -18.99
N LEU A 261 -10.83 11.43 -18.86
CA LEU A 261 -10.05 11.44 -17.62
C LEU A 261 -9.88 12.87 -17.10
N GLY A 262 -10.30 13.14 -15.87
CA GLY A 262 -10.06 14.40 -15.16
C GLY A 262 -8.86 14.27 -14.21
N LEU A 263 -7.97 15.25 -14.22
CA LEU A 263 -6.78 15.30 -13.37
C LEU A 263 -6.70 16.65 -12.65
N VAL A 264 -6.38 16.60 -11.36
CA VAL A 264 -5.99 17.76 -10.56
C VAL A 264 -4.48 17.76 -10.44
N LEU A 265 -3.82 18.65 -11.18
CA LEU A 265 -2.38 18.86 -11.23
C LEU A 265 -1.96 19.88 -10.17
N ALA A 266 -0.72 19.76 -9.69
CA ALA A 266 -0.09 20.74 -8.82
C ALA A 266 1.42 20.73 -9.04
N GLY A 267 2.07 21.88 -8.95
CA GLY A 267 3.50 22.02 -9.21
C GLY A 267 3.89 21.72 -10.66
N GLU A 268 5.15 21.35 -10.83
CA GLU A 268 5.74 21.12 -12.15
C GLU A 268 5.29 19.78 -12.75
N GLN A 269 5.01 19.82 -14.04
CA GLN A 269 4.56 18.69 -14.83
C GLN A 269 5.58 18.37 -15.92
N TYR A 270 5.95 17.09 -15.99
CA TYR A 270 6.83 16.51 -16.99
C TYR A 270 6.15 15.29 -17.64
N GLY A 271 6.76 14.75 -18.70
CA GLY A 271 6.26 13.55 -19.37
C GLY A 271 5.07 13.81 -20.30
N ASP A 272 4.44 12.74 -20.75
CA ASP A 272 3.49 12.79 -21.87
C ASP A 272 2.06 12.49 -21.44
N PHE A 273 1.13 13.23 -22.03
CA PHE A 273 -0.31 13.08 -21.94
C PHE A 273 -0.85 12.82 -23.35
N GLU A 274 -1.21 11.58 -23.65
CA GLU A 274 -1.70 11.13 -24.95
C GLU A 274 -3.22 10.91 -24.92
N VAL A 275 -3.93 11.53 -25.85
CA VAL A 275 -5.39 11.47 -25.93
C VAL A 275 -5.82 10.91 -27.29
N ALA A 276 -6.46 9.74 -27.29
CA ALA A 276 -6.95 9.10 -28.50
C ALA A 276 -8.11 9.87 -29.16
N ALA A 277 -8.33 9.63 -30.45
CA ALA A 277 -9.40 10.27 -31.23
C ALA A 277 -10.78 10.08 -30.56
N GLY A 278 -11.55 11.16 -30.48
CA GLY A 278 -12.88 11.16 -29.85
C GLY A 278 -12.87 11.03 -28.32
N LYS A 279 -11.69 11.02 -27.67
CA LYS A 279 -11.55 11.00 -26.21
C LYS A 279 -11.15 12.38 -25.69
N SER A 280 -11.25 12.58 -24.38
CA SER A 280 -10.85 13.85 -23.77
C SER A 280 -10.11 13.67 -22.46
N ILE A 281 -9.26 14.64 -22.15
CA ILE A 281 -8.59 14.76 -20.85
C ILE A 281 -8.89 16.15 -20.29
N GLY A 282 -9.32 16.22 -19.04
CA GLY A 282 -9.49 17.48 -18.30
C GLY A 282 -8.31 17.69 -17.37
N LEU A 283 -7.56 18.76 -17.56
CA LEU A 283 -6.43 19.14 -16.73
C LEU A 283 -6.78 20.42 -15.97
N SER A 284 -6.80 20.30 -14.64
CA SER A 284 -7.07 21.40 -13.71
C SER A 284 -5.92 21.51 -12.72
N GLY A 285 -5.66 22.67 -12.11
CA GLY A 285 -4.59 22.78 -11.12
C GLY A 285 -4.31 24.17 -10.56
N GLY A 286 -4.94 25.20 -11.13
CA GLY A 286 -4.66 26.58 -10.75
C GLY A 286 -3.26 27.02 -11.20
N PRO A 287 -2.84 28.25 -10.84
CA PRO A 287 -1.53 28.81 -11.24
C PRO A 287 -0.31 28.00 -10.74
N SER A 288 -0.53 26.91 -10.00
CA SER A 288 0.52 26.01 -9.54
C SER A 288 0.88 24.92 -10.55
N ALA A 289 0.05 24.62 -11.55
CA ALA A 289 0.28 23.56 -12.52
C ALA A 289 1.06 24.05 -13.74
N ILE A 290 2.36 23.73 -13.80
CA ILE A 290 3.30 24.28 -14.77
C ILE A 290 3.91 23.17 -15.64
N PHE A 291 3.66 23.20 -16.93
CA PHE A 291 4.23 22.27 -17.91
C PHE A 291 5.65 22.70 -18.31
N GLN A 292 6.62 21.87 -17.92
CA GLN A 292 8.05 22.11 -18.13
C GLN A 292 8.55 21.52 -19.45
N ALA A 293 9.80 21.84 -19.80
CA ALA A 293 10.45 21.32 -21.01
C ALA A 293 10.46 19.78 -21.00
N GLY A 294 10.13 19.18 -22.14
CA GLY A 294 10.00 17.73 -22.27
C GLY A 294 8.64 17.17 -21.79
N SER A 295 7.71 18.03 -21.35
CA SER A 295 6.30 17.66 -21.24
C SER A 295 5.56 17.83 -22.57
N SER A 296 4.58 16.96 -22.80
CA SER A 296 3.74 17.04 -23.99
C SER A 296 2.29 16.67 -23.71
N VAL A 297 1.36 17.43 -24.27
CA VAL A 297 -0.07 17.05 -24.38
C VAL A 297 -0.39 16.91 -25.86
N PHE A 298 -0.71 15.69 -26.31
CA PHE A 298 -0.89 15.41 -27.72
C PHE A 298 -1.95 14.36 -28.03
N GLY A 299 -2.24 14.22 -29.32
CA GLY A 299 -3.14 13.20 -29.87
C GLY A 299 -4.29 13.83 -30.67
N ALA A 300 -5.14 12.95 -31.20
CA ALA A 300 -6.32 13.34 -31.98
C ALA A 300 -7.56 13.61 -31.11
N GLY A 301 -7.45 13.44 -29.79
CA GLY A 301 -8.48 13.75 -28.82
C GLY A 301 -8.52 15.22 -28.39
N ARG A 302 -9.43 15.54 -27.46
CA ARG A 302 -9.70 16.90 -26.98
C ARG A 302 -9.18 17.10 -25.56
N PRO A 303 -8.04 17.79 -25.36
CA PRO A 303 -7.67 18.30 -24.04
C PRO A 303 -8.56 19.50 -23.65
N SER A 304 -8.99 19.53 -22.40
CA SER A 304 -9.65 20.67 -21.75
C SER A 304 -8.74 21.15 -20.63
N LEU A 305 -8.33 22.41 -20.70
CA LEU A 305 -7.35 23.01 -19.81
C LEU A 305 -8.05 24.08 -18.95
N SER A 306 -7.94 23.98 -17.64
CA SER A 306 -8.47 24.97 -16.70
C SER A 306 -7.36 25.41 -15.75
N ASP A 307 -6.95 26.67 -15.84
CA ASP A 307 -5.91 27.27 -15.01
C ASP A 307 -4.62 26.43 -14.99
N VAL A 308 -4.03 26.18 -16.17
CA VAL A 308 -2.73 25.51 -16.31
C VAL A 308 -1.80 26.36 -17.18
N GLU A 309 -0.49 26.35 -16.89
CA GLU A 309 0.52 27.15 -17.58
C GLU A 309 1.52 26.28 -18.34
N PHE A 310 1.93 26.70 -19.53
CA PHE A 310 3.01 26.10 -20.31
C PHE A 310 4.20 27.07 -20.35
N THR A 311 5.24 26.81 -19.56
CA THR A 311 6.47 27.63 -19.60
C THR A 311 7.40 27.18 -20.73
N SER A 312 7.48 25.87 -20.99
CA SER A 312 8.31 25.31 -22.08
C SER A 312 7.84 23.95 -22.61
N GLY A 313 6.68 23.46 -22.16
CA GLY A 313 6.05 22.24 -22.68
C GLY A 313 5.42 22.41 -24.08
N THR A 314 5.09 21.29 -24.71
CA THR A 314 4.43 21.26 -26.03
C THR A 314 2.96 20.89 -25.93
N PHE A 315 2.13 21.58 -26.72
CA PHE A 315 0.70 21.28 -26.87
C PHE A 315 0.39 21.09 -28.35
N LEU A 316 0.00 19.87 -28.74
CA LEU A 316 -0.24 19.48 -30.13
C LEU A 316 -1.58 18.73 -30.23
N SER A 317 -2.68 19.48 -30.38
CA SER A 317 -3.99 18.90 -30.70
C SER A 317 -4.21 18.85 -32.21
N THR A 318 -4.41 17.66 -32.79
CA THR A 318 -4.73 17.51 -34.22
C THR A 318 -6.24 17.33 -34.49
N GLY A 319 -7.07 17.23 -33.45
CA GLY A 319 -8.51 17.04 -33.55
C GLY A 319 -9.32 18.27 -33.13
N GLY A 320 -9.97 18.92 -34.11
CA GLY A 320 -11.05 19.89 -33.91
C GLY A 320 -12.42 19.21 -34.02
#